data_AF-E5FH24-F1
#
_entry.id   AF-E5FH24-F1
#
_cell.length_a   1.000
_cell.length_b   1.000
_cell.length_c   1.000
_cell.angle_alpha   90.00
_cell.angle_beta   90.00
_cell.angle_gamma   90.00
#
_symmetry.space_group_name_H-M   'P 1'
#
loop_
_entity.id
_entity.type
_entity.pdbx_description
1 polymer ?
#
loop_
_entity_poly.entity_id
_entity_poly.type
_entity_poly.pdbx_seq_one_letter_code
_entity_poly.pdbx_strand_id
1 'polypeptide(L)'
;GHYTEGAELVDSVLDVVRKEAESCDCLQGFQLTHSLGGGTGSGMGTLLISKIREEYPDRIMNTFSVVPSPKVSDTVVEPYNATLSVHQLVENTDETYCIDNEALYDICFRTLKLTTPTYGDLNHLVSATMSGVTTCLRFPGQLNADLRKLAVNMVPFPRLHFFMPGFAPLTSRGSQQYRALTVPELTQQMFDAKNMMAACDPRHGRYLTVAAMFRGRMSMKEVDEQMLNVQNKNSSYFVEWIP
;
A
#
# COMPACT_ATOMS: atom_id res chain seq x y z
N GLY A 1 -8.15 9.74 21.27
CA GLY A 1 -7.38 8.85 20.37
C GLY A 1 -6.12 8.41 21.06
N HIS A 2 -5.02 9.15 20.91
CA HIS A 2 -3.70 8.69 21.35
C HIS A 2 -3.46 8.73 22.89
N TYR A 3 -3.91 9.78 23.58
CA TYR A 3 -3.49 10.01 24.99
C TYR A 3 -4.53 9.67 26.06
N THR A 4 -5.82 9.59 25.71
CA THR A 4 -6.91 9.40 26.67
C THR A 4 -7.61 8.06 26.43
N GLU A 5 -8.73 8.05 25.72
CA GLU A 5 -9.57 6.87 25.49
C GLU A 5 -8.80 5.67 24.88
N GLY A 6 -7.91 5.93 23.92
CA GLY A 6 -7.14 4.86 23.30
C GLY A 6 -6.05 4.30 24.20
N ALA A 7 -5.53 5.07 25.15
CA ALA A 7 -4.55 4.60 26.12
C ALA A 7 -5.20 3.70 27.18
N GLU A 8 -6.48 3.91 27.51
CA GLU A 8 -7.22 3.00 28.39
C GLU A 8 -7.53 1.65 27.72
N LEU A 9 -7.74 1.65 26.40
CA LEU A 9 -8.10 0.45 25.65
C LEU A 9 -6.90 -0.33 25.10
N VAL A 10 -5.73 0.31 24.91
CA VAL A 10 -4.58 -0.30 24.22
C VAL A 10 -4.08 -1.55 24.93
N ASP A 11 -4.07 -1.58 26.27
CA ASP A 11 -3.59 -2.72 27.05
C ASP A 11 -4.42 -3.98 26.78
N SER A 12 -5.75 -3.82 26.69
CA SER A 12 -6.66 -4.92 26.35
C SER A 12 -6.39 -5.46 24.94
N VAL A 13 -6.03 -4.58 23.99
CA VAL A 13 -5.70 -5.01 22.63
C VAL A 13 -4.34 -5.70 22.58
N LEU A 14 -3.34 -5.17 23.31
CA LEU A 14 -2.01 -5.77 23.38
C LEU A 14 -2.05 -7.17 23.99
N ASP A 15 -2.88 -7.41 25.01
CA ASP A 15 -3.05 -8.75 25.58
C ASP A 15 -3.54 -9.77 24.53
N VAL A 16 -4.48 -9.36 23.67
CA VAL A 16 -4.95 -10.21 22.56
C VAL A 16 -3.86 -10.42 21.52
N VAL A 17 -3.12 -9.36 21.16
CA VAL A 17 -2.01 -9.45 20.21
C VAL A 17 -0.92 -10.40 20.71
N ARG A 18 -0.58 -10.36 22.00
CA ARG A 18 0.38 -11.30 22.61
C ARG A 18 -0.08 -12.74 22.49
N LYS A 19 -1.36 -12.99 22.79
CA LYS A 19 -1.93 -14.34 22.69
C LYS A 19 -1.86 -14.90 21.27
N GLU A 20 -2.11 -14.07 20.27
CA GLU A 20 -1.97 -14.46 18.86
C GLU A 20 -0.50 -14.56 18.41
N ALA A 21 0.40 -13.76 18.99
CA ALA A 21 1.83 -13.88 18.72
C ALA A 21 2.41 -15.19 19.28
N GLU A 22 1.99 -15.60 20.48
CA GLU A 22 2.39 -16.87 21.11
C GLU A 22 1.80 -18.10 20.40
N SER A 23 0.65 -17.96 19.73
CA SER A 23 0.04 -19.04 18.95
C SER A 23 0.76 -19.32 17.62
N CYS A 24 1.66 -18.42 17.20
CA CYS A 24 2.42 -18.56 15.96
C CYS A 24 3.79 -19.21 16.20
N ASP A 25 4.15 -20.22 15.39
CA ASP A 25 5.49 -20.84 15.44
C ASP A 25 6.60 -19.84 15.10
N CYS A 26 6.38 -18.96 14.10
CA CYS A 26 7.31 -17.93 13.70
C CYS A 26 6.59 -16.70 13.13
N LEU A 27 6.38 -15.70 13.99
CA LEU A 27 5.74 -14.45 13.60
C LEU A 27 6.65 -13.63 12.67
N GLN A 28 6.18 -13.27 11.48
CA GLN A 28 6.95 -12.43 10.55
C GLN A 28 6.86 -10.93 10.87
N GLY A 29 5.67 -10.47 11.25
CA GLY A 29 5.37 -9.06 11.40
C GLY A 29 3.90 -8.79 11.68
N PHE A 30 3.56 -7.51 11.71
CA PHE A 30 2.22 -7.02 11.96
C PHE A 30 1.73 -6.22 10.77
N GLN A 31 0.43 -6.33 10.48
CA GLN A 31 -0.23 -5.58 9.41
C GLN A 31 -1.38 -4.77 10.01
N LEU A 32 -1.29 -3.44 9.97
CA LEU A 32 -2.34 -2.55 10.45
C LEU A 32 -3.04 -1.84 9.28
N THR A 33 -4.36 -1.94 9.23
CA THR A 33 -5.20 -1.14 8.33
C THR A 33 -5.88 -0.02 9.10
N HIS A 34 -5.62 1.23 8.75
CA HIS A 34 -6.17 2.37 9.47
C HIS A 34 -6.34 3.61 8.59
N SER A 35 -7.18 4.54 9.02
CA SER A 35 -7.31 5.86 8.38
C SER A 35 -6.55 6.92 9.17
N LEU A 36 -5.91 7.84 8.45
CA LEU A 36 -5.17 8.96 9.05
C LEU A 36 -6.08 10.17 9.35
N GLY A 37 -7.24 10.26 8.70
CA GLY A 37 -8.18 11.36 8.89
C GLY A 37 -8.98 11.30 10.21
N GLY A 38 -9.30 10.11 10.71
CA GLY A 38 -10.14 9.93 11.90
C GLY A 38 -9.33 9.82 13.21
N GLY A 39 -9.91 10.22 14.35
CA GLY A 39 -9.18 10.26 15.63
C GLY A 39 -8.84 8.89 16.26
N THR A 40 -9.57 7.82 15.90
CA THR A 40 -9.29 6.45 16.38
C THR A 40 -8.23 5.78 15.53
N GLY A 41 -8.44 5.70 14.21
CA GLY A 41 -7.49 5.07 13.29
C GLY A 41 -6.12 5.74 13.32
N SER A 42 -6.10 7.07 13.42
CA SER A 42 -4.87 7.85 13.47
C SER A 42 -4.26 7.78 14.88
N GLY A 43 -4.99 8.23 15.90
CA GLY A 43 -4.48 8.36 17.27
C GLY A 43 -4.25 7.03 17.98
N MET A 44 -5.25 6.16 18.06
CA MET A 44 -5.10 4.84 18.72
C MET A 44 -4.23 3.91 17.87
N GLY A 45 -4.35 3.96 16.54
CA GLY A 45 -3.53 3.15 15.64
C GLY A 45 -2.04 3.44 15.80
N THR A 46 -1.64 4.72 15.83
CA THR A 46 -0.23 5.10 16.05
C THR A 46 0.29 4.73 17.43
N LEU A 47 -0.54 4.85 18.48
CA LEU A 47 -0.18 4.39 19.83
C LEU A 47 0.11 2.89 19.84
N LEU A 48 -0.76 2.10 19.21
CA LEU A 48 -0.64 0.65 19.12
C LEU A 48 0.61 0.24 18.34
N ILE A 49 0.93 0.92 17.22
CA ILE A 49 2.17 0.67 16.47
C ILE A 49 3.39 0.90 17.37
N SER A 50 3.44 2.02 18.08
CA SER A 50 4.55 2.36 18.98
C SER A 50 4.75 1.29 20.06
N LYS A 51 3.66 0.85 20.70
CA LYS A 51 3.70 -0.21 21.71
C LYS A 51 4.13 -1.56 21.15
N ILE A 52 3.65 -1.95 19.97
CA ILE A 52 4.09 -3.19 19.31
C ILE A 52 5.57 -3.10 18.94
N ARG A 53 6.05 -1.93 18.50
CA ARG A 53 7.47 -1.74 18.16
C ARG A 53 8.38 -1.82 19.38
N GLU A 54 7.91 -1.35 20.55
CA GLU A 54 8.61 -1.53 21.83
C GLU A 54 8.70 -3.01 22.24
N GLU A 55 7.61 -3.79 22.09
CA GLU A 55 7.56 -5.18 22.52
C GLU A 55 8.18 -6.17 21.50
N TYR A 56 8.07 -5.87 20.20
CA TYR A 56 8.53 -6.70 19.09
C TYR A 56 9.45 -5.92 18.13
N PRO A 57 10.63 -5.45 18.58
CA PRO A 57 11.50 -4.57 17.78
C PRO A 57 12.04 -5.23 16.51
N ASP A 58 12.25 -6.55 16.52
CA ASP A 58 12.81 -7.29 15.38
C ASP A 58 11.76 -7.66 14.32
N ARG A 59 10.47 -7.41 14.56
CA ARG A 59 9.37 -7.80 13.66
C ARG A 59 9.02 -6.66 12.71
N ILE A 60 8.66 -7.02 11.48
CA ILE A 60 8.30 -6.05 10.45
C ILE A 60 6.93 -5.42 10.78
N MET A 61 6.84 -4.10 10.69
CA MET A 61 5.61 -3.34 10.90
C MET A 61 5.13 -2.74 9.58
N ASN A 62 4.01 -3.26 9.07
CA ASN A 62 3.40 -2.82 7.83
C ASN A 62 2.07 -2.12 8.07
N THR A 63 1.85 -0.98 7.41
CA THR A 63 0.59 -0.24 7.51
C THR A 63 -0.05 0.01 6.15
N PHE A 64 -1.36 -0.17 6.07
CA PHE A 64 -2.19 0.31 4.97
C PHE A 64 -2.94 1.53 5.48
N SER A 65 -2.45 2.70 5.09
CA SER A 65 -2.86 3.97 5.66
C SER A 65 -3.66 4.75 4.64
N VAL A 66 -4.95 4.96 4.94
CA VAL A 66 -5.83 5.79 4.10
C VAL A 66 -5.58 7.26 4.43
N VAL A 67 -5.02 7.98 3.48
CA VAL A 67 -4.70 9.41 3.55
C VAL A 67 -5.98 10.20 3.25
N PRO A 68 -6.26 11.26 4.01
CA PRO A 68 -7.41 12.12 3.75
C PRO A 68 -7.26 12.87 2.41
N SER A 69 -8.39 13.15 1.76
CA SER A 69 -8.44 14.04 0.59
C SER A 69 -9.47 15.15 0.77
N PRO A 70 -9.13 16.39 0.37
CA PRO A 70 -10.03 17.55 0.46
C PRO A 70 -11.29 17.44 -0.41
N LYS A 71 -11.34 16.54 -1.40
CA LYS A 71 -12.52 16.38 -2.27
C LYS A 71 -13.56 15.41 -1.73
N VAL A 72 -13.14 14.54 -0.82
CA VAL A 72 -13.95 13.39 -0.35
C VAL A 72 -14.41 13.58 1.09
N SER A 73 -13.65 14.33 1.89
CA SER A 73 -13.93 14.44 3.33
C SER A 73 -14.43 15.82 3.75
N ASP A 74 -15.47 15.82 4.58
CA ASP A 74 -16.12 17.01 5.14
C ASP A 74 -15.51 17.43 6.49
N THR A 75 -14.53 16.68 7.02
CA THR A 75 -13.93 16.91 8.35
C THR A 75 -12.73 17.85 8.26
N VAL A 76 -12.91 19.08 8.76
CA VAL A 76 -11.88 20.14 8.74
C VAL A 76 -10.61 19.83 9.56
N VAL A 77 -10.65 18.83 10.44
CA VAL A 77 -9.54 18.46 11.34
C VAL A 77 -8.64 17.35 10.81
N GLU A 78 -8.95 16.78 9.64
CA GLU A 78 -8.14 15.71 9.06
C GLU A 78 -6.67 16.08 8.80
N PRO A 79 -6.33 17.29 8.34
CA PRO A 79 -4.94 17.66 8.15
C PRO A 79 -4.13 17.61 9.45
N TYR A 80 -4.75 17.99 10.58
CA TYR A 80 -4.10 17.88 11.90
C TYR A 80 -3.85 16.42 12.29
N ASN A 81 -4.87 15.59 12.15
CA ASN A 81 -4.78 14.16 12.48
C ASN A 81 -3.74 13.44 11.62
N ALA A 82 -3.73 13.72 10.32
CA ALA A 82 -2.77 13.14 9.38
C ALA A 82 -1.35 13.61 9.69
N THR A 83 -1.13 14.90 9.93
CA THR A 83 0.20 15.44 10.26
C THR A 83 0.79 14.80 11.52
N LEU A 84 -0.01 14.74 12.60
CA LEU A 84 0.41 14.13 13.86
C LEU A 84 0.69 12.63 13.71
N SER A 85 -0.11 11.94 12.90
CA SER A 85 0.01 10.50 12.73
C SER A 85 1.15 10.10 11.81
N VAL A 86 1.37 10.85 10.72
CA VAL A 86 2.52 10.64 9.83
C VAL A 86 3.83 10.79 10.60
N HIS A 87 3.93 11.74 11.53
CA HIS A 87 5.13 11.87 12.38
C HIS A 87 5.45 10.57 13.11
N GLN A 88 4.43 9.89 13.67
CA GLN A 88 4.60 8.61 14.35
C GLN A 88 4.88 7.46 13.38
N LEU A 89 4.28 7.46 12.18
CA LEU A 89 4.54 6.44 11.16
C LEU A 89 5.97 6.51 10.63
N VAL A 90 6.53 7.71 10.45
CA VAL A 90 7.91 7.89 9.95
C VAL A 90 8.94 7.19 10.85
N GLU A 91 8.66 7.05 12.15
CA GLU A 91 9.63 6.50 13.11
C GLU A 91 9.34 5.03 13.48
N ASN A 92 8.07 4.62 13.46
CA ASN A 92 7.66 3.33 14.03
C ASN A 92 7.21 2.27 12.99
N THR A 93 7.09 2.62 11.71
CA THR A 93 6.75 1.64 10.65
C THR A 93 7.94 1.33 9.76
N ASP A 94 7.98 0.10 9.25
CA ASP A 94 8.99 -0.32 8.28
C ASP A 94 8.47 -0.16 6.84
N GLU A 95 7.16 -0.32 6.62
CA GLU A 95 6.51 -0.11 5.32
C GLU A 95 5.13 0.53 5.51
N THR A 96 4.84 1.61 4.76
CA THR A 96 3.52 2.25 4.77
C THR A 96 2.98 2.41 3.36
N TYR A 97 1.88 1.72 3.07
CA TYR A 97 1.14 1.84 1.82
C TYR A 97 0.14 3.00 1.92
N CYS A 98 0.42 4.08 1.20
CA CYS A 98 -0.43 5.27 1.17
C CYS A 98 -1.57 5.07 0.18
N ILE A 99 -2.80 5.03 0.69
CA ILE A 99 -4.00 4.90 -0.13
C ILE A 99 -4.77 6.22 -0.04
N ASP A 100 -5.05 6.81 -1.18
CA ASP A 100 -5.81 8.06 -1.28
C ASP A 100 -7.22 7.78 -1.79
N ASN A 101 -8.22 8.23 -1.02
CA ASN A 101 -9.61 8.11 -1.42
C ASN A 101 -9.89 8.84 -2.74
N GLU A 102 -9.31 10.01 -2.99
CA GLU A 102 -9.53 10.74 -4.23
C GLU A 102 -9.04 9.98 -5.45
N ALA A 103 -7.86 9.37 -5.36
CA ALA A 103 -7.34 8.52 -6.43
C ALA A 103 -8.25 7.31 -6.69
N LEU A 104 -8.76 6.67 -5.63
CA LEU A 104 -9.70 5.57 -5.76
C LEU A 104 -11.04 6.01 -6.39
N TYR A 105 -11.56 7.17 -6.00
CA TYR A 105 -12.77 7.75 -6.60
C TYR A 105 -12.57 8.05 -8.08
N ASP A 106 -11.44 8.66 -8.45
CA ASP A 106 -11.09 8.94 -9.84
C ASP A 106 -10.95 7.65 -10.67
N ILE A 107 -10.34 6.59 -10.12
CA ILE A 107 -10.26 5.27 -10.76
C ILE A 107 -11.66 4.69 -10.99
N CYS A 108 -12.50 4.66 -9.96
CA CYS A 108 -13.86 4.12 -10.04
C CYS A 108 -14.71 4.88 -11.08
N PHE A 109 -14.64 6.21 -11.06
CA PHE A 109 -15.43 7.06 -11.95
C PHE A 109 -14.91 7.05 -13.38
N ARG A 110 -13.61 7.30 -13.58
CA ARG A 110 -13.02 7.49 -14.91
C ARG A 110 -12.67 6.18 -15.60
N THR A 111 -12.11 5.22 -14.87
CA THR A 111 -11.58 3.96 -15.42
C THR A 111 -12.63 2.86 -15.40
N LEU A 112 -13.32 2.66 -14.27
CA LEU A 112 -14.36 1.62 -14.15
C LEU A 112 -15.74 2.07 -14.68
N LYS A 113 -15.91 3.37 -14.97
CA LYS A 113 -17.16 3.98 -15.48
C LYS A 113 -18.34 3.83 -14.53
N LEU A 114 -18.08 3.86 -13.21
CA LEU A 114 -19.12 3.88 -12.19
C LEU A 114 -19.59 5.32 -11.99
N THR A 115 -20.87 5.59 -12.25
CA THR A 115 -21.44 6.95 -12.13
C THR A 115 -21.52 7.44 -10.69
N THR A 116 -21.75 6.53 -9.74
CA THR A 116 -21.85 6.82 -8.30
C THR A 116 -21.02 5.82 -7.51
N PRO A 117 -19.69 6.03 -7.36
CA PRO A 117 -18.83 5.15 -6.58
C PRO A 117 -19.23 5.14 -5.11
N THR A 118 -19.41 3.96 -4.54
CA THR A 118 -19.71 3.78 -3.11
C THR A 118 -18.44 3.34 -2.36
N TYR A 119 -18.41 3.47 -1.03
CA TYR A 119 -17.30 2.95 -0.23
C TYR A 119 -17.07 1.44 -0.42
N GLY A 120 -18.11 0.67 -0.79
CA GLY A 120 -17.96 -0.74 -1.16
C GLY A 120 -17.07 -0.94 -2.39
N ASP A 121 -17.19 -0.08 -3.39
CA ASP A 121 -16.38 -0.13 -4.60
C ASP A 121 -14.92 0.25 -4.32
N LEU A 122 -14.71 1.28 -3.49
CA LEU A 122 -13.38 1.69 -3.05
C LEU A 122 -12.69 0.57 -2.25
N ASN A 123 -13.42 -0.04 -1.30
CA ASN A 123 -12.90 -1.14 -0.49
C ASN A 123 -12.60 -2.38 -1.34
N HIS A 124 -13.32 -2.60 -2.43
CA HIS A 124 -12.99 -3.67 -3.38
C HIS A 124 -11.63 -3.43 -4.03
N LEU A 125 -11.30 -2.19 -4.42
CA LEU A 125 -9.97 -1.86 -4.95
C LEU A 125 -8.87 -2.03 -3.90
N VAL A 126 -9.09 -1.51 -2.70
CA VAL A 126 -8.12 -1.61 -1.59
C VAL A 126 -7.83 -3.08 -1.24
N SER A 127 -8.87 -3.90 -1.11
CA SER A 127 -8.72 -5.32 -0.81
C SER A 127 -8.00 -6.08 -1.93
N ALA A 128 -8.22 -5.72 -3.20
CA ALA A 128 -7.48 -6.30 -4.32
C ALA A 128 -5.98 -5.98 -4.24
N THR A 129 -5.61 -4.74 -3.91
CA THR A 129 -4.21 -4.34 -3.72
C THR A 129 -3.57 -5.01 -2.52
N MET A 130 -4.25 -5.04 -1.37
CA MET A 130 -3.76 -5.75 -0.18
C MET A 130 -3.55 -7.24 -0.45
N SER A 131 -4.47 -7.87 -1.20
CA SER A 131 -4.32 -9.25 -1.65
C SER A 131 -3.12 -9.39 -2.58
N GLY A 132 -2.90 -8.44 -3.51
CA GLY A 132 -1.73 -8.37 -4.37
C GLY A 132 -0.43 -8.35 -3.58
N VAL A 133 -0.28 -7.39 -2.68
CA VAL A 133 0.93 -7.19 -1.85
C VAL A 133 1.27 -8.42 -1.01
N THR A 134 0.26 -9.06 -0.43
CA THR A 134 0.46 -10.25 0.41
C THR A 134 0.50 -11.56 -0.37
N THR A 135 0.50 -11.54 -1.72
CA THR A 135 0.45 -12.77 -2.52
C THR A 135 1.70 -13.63 -2.30
N CYS A 136 2.89 -13.01 -2.26
CA CYS A 136 4.16 -13.72 -2.06
C CYS A 136 4.28 -14.40 -0.69
N LEU A 137 3.46 -14.00 0.29
CA LEU A 137 3.39 -14.62 1.61
C LEU A 137 2.44 -15.82 1.65
N ARG A 138 1.36 -15.76 0.86
CA ARG A 138 0.25 -16.72 0.93
C ARG A 138 0.38 -17.87 -0.04
N PHE A 139 1.12 -17.67 -1.14
CA PHE A 139 1.25 -18.67 -2.20
C PHE A 139 2.71 -18.89 -2.57
N PRO A 140 3.09 -20.13 -2.93
CA PRO A 140 4.40 -20.40 -3.49
C PRO A 140 4.52 -19.76 -4.88
N GLY A 141 5.49 -18.87 -5.03
CA GLY A 141 5.89 -18.26 -6.30
C GLY A 141 7.27 -18.74 -6.75
N GLN A 142 7.59 -18.50 -8.02
CA GLN A 142 8.93 -18.74 -8.57
C GLN A 142 9.96 -17.75 -8.00
N LEU A 143 9.52 -16.54 -7.65
CA LEU A 143 10.30 -15.49 -7.02
C LEU A 143 9.58 -15.09 -5.72
N ASN A 144 9.96 -15.73 -4.60
CA ASN A 144 9.35 -15.50 -3.30
C ASN A 144 10.03 -14.33 -2.58
N ALA A 145 9.27 -13.26 -2.33
CA ALA A 145 9.62 -12.18 -1.43
C ALA A 145 8.84 -12.35 -0.11
N ASP A 146 9.56 -12.52 1.00
CA ASP A 146 8.98 -12.32 2.33
C ASP A 146 8.84 -10.81 2.59
N LEU A 147 8.10 -10.44 3.65
CA LEU A 147 7.93 -9.03 4.02
C LEU A 147 9.27 -8.33 4.24
N ARG A 148 10.24 -9.04 4.83
CA ARG A 148 11.57 -8.48 5.08
C ARG A 148 12.34 -8.21 3.79
N LYS A 149 12.34 -9.11 2.80
CA LYS A 149 13.00 -8.84 1.51
C LYS A 149 12.30 -7.72 0.75
N LEU A 150 10.96 -7.63 0.84
CA LEU A 150 10.25 -6.52 0.23
C LEU A 150 10.72 -5.20 0.84
N ALA A 151 10.77 -5.10 2.17
CA ALA A 151 11.26 -3.92 2.88
C ALA A 151 12.70 -3.57 2.48
N VAL A 152 13.61 -4.55 2.49
CA VAL A 152 15.02 -4.35 2.15
C VAL A 152 15.20 -3.88 0.71
N ASN A 153 14.42 -4.40 -0.23
CA ASN A 153 14.52 -4.03 -1.65
C ASN A 153 13.86 -2.68 -1.95
N MET A 154 12.79 -2.33 -1.23
CA MET A 154 11.98 -1.15 -1.52
C MET A 154 12.36 0.07 -0.69
N VAL A 155 12.98 -0.09 0.47
CA VAL A 155 13.32 1.02 1.39
C VAL A 155 14.83 1.28 1.37
N PRO A 156 15.33 2.19 0.49
CA PRO A 156 16.75 2.53 0.46
C PRO A 156 17.18 3.37 1.68
N PHE A 157 16.26 4.13 2.27
CA PHE A 157 16.51 4.97 3.44
C PHE A 157 15.42 4.75 4.48
N PRO A 158 15.74 4.61 5.79
CA PRO A 158 14.77 4.24 6.82
C PRO A 158 13.55 5.16 6.98
N ARG A 159 13.64 6.42 6.55
CA ARG A 159 12.52 7.39 6.64
C ARG A 159 11.72 7.51 5.33
N LEU A 160 12.18 6.86 4.26
CA LEU A 160 11.56 6.89 2.92
C LEU A 160 10.91 5.54 2.61
N HIS A 161 9.96 5.16 3.46
CA HIS A 161 9.24 3.87 3.42
C HIS A 161 7.75 4.01 3.11
N PHE A 162 7.36 5.14 2.51
CA PHE A 162 5.99 5.38 2.04
C PHE A 162 5.86 4.93 0.59
N PHE A 163 5.03 3.92 0.36
CA PHE A 163 4.79 3.35 -0.96
C PHE A 163 3.52 3.88 -1.58
N MET A 164 3.56 4.04 -2.91
CA MET A 164 2.40 4.31 -3.73
C MET A 164 1.91 3.00 -4.35
N PRO A 165 0.81 2.40 -3.87
CA PRO A 165 0.26 1.21 -4.47
C PRO A 165 -0.40 1.52 -5.81
N GLY A 166 -0.30 0.57 -6.73
CA GLY A 166 -1.01 0.57 -8.00
C GLY A 166 -1.58 -0.82 -8.28
N PHE A 167 -2.67 -0.88 -9.03
CA PHE A 167 -3.27 -2.16 -9.42
C PHE A 167 -3.58 -2.19 -10.91
N ALA A 168 -3.28 -3.33 -11.53
CA ALA A 168 -3.70 -3.67 -12.87
C ALA A 168 -4.09 -5.15 -12.91
N PRO A 169 -5.11 -5.55 -13.69
CA PRO A 169 -5.88 -4.72 -14.61
C PRO A 169 -7.05 -3.99 -13.95
N LEU A 170 -7.23 -2.71 -14.32
CA LEU A 170 -8.46 -1.96 -14.05
C LEU A 170 -9.29 -1.90 -15.33
N THR A 171 -10.33 -2.73 -15.40
CA THR A 171 -11.24 -2.80 -16.55
C THR A 171 -12.69 -2.72 -16.09
N SER A 172 -13.47 -1.87 -16.74
CA SER A 172 -14.92 -1.83 -16.55
C SER A 172 -15.56 -3.16 -16.96
N ARG A 173 -16.68 -3.53 -16.30
CA ARG A 173 -17.43 -4.77 -16.56
C ARG A 173 -17.81 -4.94 -18.04
N GLY A 174 -18.12 -3.85 -18.74
CA GLY A 174 -18.46 -3.87 -20.16
C GLY A 174 -17.28 -4.03 -21.12
N SER A 175 -16.06 -3.68 -20.69
CA SER A 175 -14.85 -3.74 -21.53
C SER A 175 -14.01 -4.99 -21.27
N GLN A 176 -14.33 -5.78 -20.25
CA GLN A 176 -13.56 -6.94 -19.83
C GLN A 176 -13.44 -8.02 -20.92
N GLN A 177 -14.48 -8.22 -21.73
CA GLN A 177 -14.47 -9.23 -22.81
C GLN A 177 -13.64 -8.83 -24.03
N TYR A 178 -13.34 -7.54 -24.19
CA TYR A 178 -12.70 -7.00 -25.40
C TYR A 178 -11.21 -6.68 -25.21
N ARG A 179 -10.70 -6.77 -23.98
CA ARG A 179 -9.31 -6.40 -23.66
C ARG A 179 -8.44 -7.63 -23.50
N ALA A 180 -7.38 -7.73 -24.30
CA ALA A 180 -6.42 -8.81 -24.18
C ALA A 180 -5.48 -8.54 -23.00
N LEU A 181 -5.64 -9.30 -21.91
CA LEU A 181 -4.79 -9.15 -20.73
C LEU A 181 -3.42 -9.80 -20.94
N THR A 182 -2.57 -9.15 -21.73
CA THR A 182 -1.19 -9.58 -22.00
C THR A 182 -0.19 -8.93 -21.03
N VAL A 183 0.98 -9.55 -20.84
CA VAL A 183 2.03 -9.02 -19.95
C VAL A 183 2.46 -7.59 -20.35
N PRO A 184 2.68 -7.26 -21.64
CA PRO A 184 3.02 -5.90 -22.04
C PRO A 184 1.92 -4.88 -21.70
N GLU A 185 0.65 -5.22 -21.92
CA GLU A 185 -0.48 -4.32 -21.60
C GLU A 185 -0.61 -4.09 -20.10
N LEU A 186 -0.48 -5.15 -19.29
CA LEU A 186 -0.52 -5.06 -17.83
C LEU A 186 0.64 -4.19 -17.30
N THR A 187 1.84 -4.38 -17.85
CA THR A 187 3.03 -3.62 -17.45
C THR A 187 2.85 -2.14 -17.79
N GLN A 188 2.36 -1.81 -18.98
CA GLN A 188 2.07 -0.42 -19.35
C GLN A 188 0.97 0.19 -18.47
N GLN A 189 -0.07 -0.57 -18.16
CA GLN A 189 -1.15 -0.10 -17.31
C GLN A 189 -0.67 0.18 -15.88
N MET A 190 0.23 -0.64 -15.35
CA MET A 190 0.79 -0.48 -14.00
C MET A 190 1.55 0.84 -13.81
N PHE A 191 2.25 1.33 -14.84
CA PHE A 191 2.98 2.60 -14.80
C PHE A 191 2.16 3.81 -15.29
N ASP A 192 0.87 3.64 -15.59
CA ASP A 192 0.00 4.77 -15.91
C ASP A 192 -0.42 5.48 -14.62
N ALA A 193 -0.20 6.79 -14.57
CA ALA A 193 -0.52 7.64 -13.42
C ALA A 193 -1.99 7.51 -12.99
N LYS A 194 -2.89 7.21 -13.94
CA LYS A 194 -4.32 7.04 -13.68
C LYS A 194 -4.69 5.79 -12.88
N ASN A 195 -3.78 4.83 -12.75
CA ASN A 195 -4.01 3.57 -12.04
C ASN A 195 -3.32 3.52 -10.67
N MET A 196 -2.67 4.63 -10.29
CA MET A 196 -2.08 4.79 -8.96
C MET A 196 -3.18 5.04 -7.94
N MET A 197 -3.07 4.41 -6.78
CA MET A 197 -4.02 4.58 -5.67
C MET A 197 -3.65 5.72 -4.73
N ALA A 198 -2.65 6.53 -5.09
CA ALA A 198 -2.31 7.77 -4.42
C ALA A 198 -2.50 8.93 -5.41
N ALA A 199 -3.03 10.07 -4.98
CA ALA A 199 -3.26 11.23 -5.85
C ALA A 199 -1.95 11.98 -6.11
N CYS A 200 -1.00 11.32 -6.75
CA CYS A 200 0.30 11.86 -7.13
C CYS A 200 0.58 11.48 -8.59
N ASP A 201 1.07 12.43 -9.39
CA ASP A 201 1.56 12.11 -10.73
C ASP A 201 3.02 11.63 -10.63
N PRO A 202 3.31 10.35 -10.92
CA PRO A 202 4.67 9.82 -10.82
C PRO A 202 5.66 10.51 -11.77
N ARG A 203 5.18 11.18 -12.82
CA ARG A 203 6.02 11.87 -13.81
C ARG A 203 6.65 13.15 -13.28
N HIS A 204 6.12 13.72 -12.20
CA HIS A 204 6.73 14.88 -11.54
C HIS A 204 7.90 14.50 -10.62
N GLY A 205 8.14 13.20 -10.42
CA GLY A 205 9.21 12.69 -9.58
C GLY A 205 10.08 11.67 -10.31
N ARG A 206 10.88 10.96 -9.51
CA ARG A 206 11.63 9.78 -9.95
C ARG A 206 11.38 8.63 -8.98
N TYR A 207 11.28 7.42 -9.52
CA TYR A 207 11.20 6.20 -8.74
C TYR A 207 12.57 5.87 -8.12
N LEU A 208 12.60 5.71 -6.81
CA LEU A 208 13.77 5.18 -6.10
C LEU A 208 13.86 3.66 -6.30
N THR A 209 12.75 2.97 -6.04
CA THR A 209 12.61 1.52 -6.08
C THR A 209 11.21 1.19 -6.60
N VAL A 210 11.07 0.06 -7.29
CA VAL A 210 9.77 -0.42 -7.79
C VAL A 210 9.70 -1.94 -7.62
N ALA A 211 8.60 -2.42 -7.04
CA ALA A 211 8.27 -3.83 -6.99
C ALA A 211 6.99 -4.08 -7.80
N ALA A 212 7.04 -5.06 -8.70
CA ALA A 212 5.91 -5.48 -9.51
C ALA A 212 5.57 -6.94 -9.19
N MET A 213 4.34 -7.17 -8.70
CA MET A 213 3.86 -8.51 -8.37
C MET A 213 2.87 -8.99 -9.43
N PHE A 214 3.36 -9.85 -10.31
CA PHE A 214 2.53 -10.47 -11.34
C PHE A 214 1.89 -11.76 -10.81
N ARG A 215 0.63 -12.00 -11.18
CA ARG A 215 -0.15 -13.17 -10.74
C ARG A 215 -0.74 -13.91 -11.94
N GLY A 216 -0.60 -15.23 -11.95
CA GLY A 216 -1.11 -16.09 -13.01
C GLY A 216 -0.01 -16.89 -13.71
N ARG A 217 -0.41 -17.69 -14.72
CA ARG A 217 0.53 -18.45 -15.54
C ARG A 217 1.07 -17.55 -16.64
N MET A 218 2.35 -17.21 -16.57
CA MET A 218 3.02 -16.35 -17.54
C MET A 218 4.48 -16.74 -17.70
N SER A 219 5.10 -16.28 -18.78
CA SER A 219 6.53 -16.48 -19.03
C SER A 219 7.34 -15.46 -18.24
N MET A 220 8.22 -15.92 -17.33
CA MET A 220 9.12 -15.03 -16.58
C MET A 220 10.00 -14.21 -17.51
N LYS A 221 10.46 -14.81 -18.62
CA LYS A 221 11.26 -14.12 -19.63
C LYS A 221 10.52 -12.91 -20.22
N GLU A 222 9.22 -13.07 -20.49
CA GLU A 222 8.41 -11.98 -21.05
C GLU A 222 8.22 -10.85 -20.03
N VAL A 223 8.01 -11.19 -18.76
CA VAL A 223 7.91 -10.22 -17.66
C VAL A 223 9.22 -9.43 -17.52
N ASP A 224 10.36 -10.10 -17.47
CA ASP A 224 11.67 -9.47 -17.33
C ASP A 224 11.98 -8.54 -18.51
N GLU A 225 11.70 -8.99 -19.75
CA GLU A 225 11.87 -8.18 -20.96
C GLU A 225 10.97 -6.92 -20.94
N GLN A 226 9.71 -7.03 -20.49
CA GLN A 226 8.81 -5.87 -20.41
C GLN A 226 9.21 -4.89 -19.32
N MET A 227 9.63 -5.37 -18.14
CA MET A 227 10.11 -4.52 -17.06
C MET A 227 11.37 -3.74 -17.48
N LEU A 228 12.33 -4.41 -18.12
CA LEU A 228 13.53 -3.77 -18.65
C LEU A 228 13.19 -2.74 -19.75
N ASN A 229 12.24 -3.05 -20.64
CA ASN A 229 11.80 -2.14 -21.68
C ASN A 229 11.17 -0.86 -21.10
N VAL A 230 10.37 -0.99 -20.03
CA VAL A 230 9.79 0.17 -19.34
C VAL A 230 10.88 1.00 -18.68
N GLN A 231 11.83 0.38 -17.96
CA GLN A 231 12.94 1.09 -17.34
C GLN A 231 13.76 1.87 -18.37
N ASN A 232 14.06 1.26 -19.52
CA ASN A 232 14.82 1.92 -20.60
C ASN A 232 14.06 3.07 -21.26
N LYS A 233 12.76 2.90 -21.53
CA LYS A 233 11.92 3.96 -22.12
C LYS A 233 11.73 5.15 -21.19
N ASN A 234 11.65 4.88 -19.88
CA ASN A 234 11.34 5.84 -18.85
C ASN A 234 12.57 6.15 -17.97
N SER A 235 13.79 6.00 -18.49
CA SER A 235 15.03 6.08 -17.71
C SER A 235 15.16 7.38 -16.93
N SER A 236 14.68 8.51 -17.47
CA SER A 236 14.65 9.81 -16.80
C SER A 236 13.78 9.85 -15.54
N TYR A 237 12.81 8.94 -15.43
CA TYR A 237 11.91 8.79 -14.27
C TYR A 237 12.42 7.78 -13.25
N PHE A 238 13.57 7.13 -13.49
CA PHE A 238 14.24 6.29 -12.50
C PHE A 238 15.49 7.01 -11.99
N VAL A 239 15.89 6.67 -10.78
CA VAL A 239 17.05 7.26 -10.13
C VAL A 239 18.33 6.53 -10.57
N GLU A 240 19.30 7.26 -11.09
CA GLU A 240 20.51 6.68 -11.72
C GLU A 240 21.49 6.02 -10.73
N TRP A 241 21.44 6.41 -9.45
CA TRP A 241 22.37 5.91 -8.42
C TRP A 241 21.89 4.63 -7.73
N ILE A 242 20.66 4.18 -8.00
CA ILE A 242 20.15 2.84 -7.67
C ILE A 242 19.99 2.10 -9.01
N PRO A 243 20.98 1.26 -9.41
CA PRO A 243 20.95 0.58 -10.70
C PRO A 243 19.84 -0.47 -10.81
#